data_AF-A0A519M650-F1
#
_entry.id   AF-A0A519M650-F1
#
_cell.length_a   1.000
_cell.length_b   1.000
_cell.length_c   1.000
_cell.angle_alpha   90.00
_cell.angle_beta   90.00
_cell.angle_gamma   90.00
#
_symmetry.space_group_name_H-M   'P 1'
#
loop_
_entity.id
_entity.type
_entity.pdbx_description
1 polymer ?
#
loop_
_entity_poly.entity_id
_entity_poly.type
_entity_poly.pdbx_seq_one_letter_code
_entity_poly.pdbx_strand_id
1 'polypeptide(L)' 'MTTLLKAPELLLPAGSLDKMRAAYDFGADAVYAGQPRYSLRARNNEFKLEQIRQGISEAHARGKKFFVTSNLIAHNDK' A
#
# COMPACT_ATOMS: atom_id res chain seq x y z
N MET A 1 -19.67 25.81 -19.62
CA MET A 1 -19.65 24.63 -18.71
C MET A 1 -18.19 24.37 -18.36
N THR A 2 -17.80 24.58 -17.11
CA THR A 2 -16.44 24.29 -16.64
C THR A 2 -16.40 22.82 -16.27
N THR A 3 -15.64 22.01 -17.01
CA THR A 3 -15.43 20.61 -16.66
C THR A 3 -14.70 20.56 -15.32
N LEU A 4 -15.36 20.08 -14.26
CA LEU A 4 -14.69 19.81 -12.99
C LEU A 4 -13.66 18.70 -13.23
N LEU A 5 -12.38 19.05 -13.17
CA LEU A 5 -11.30 18.08 -13.23
C LEU A 5 -11.42 17.14 -12.03
N LYS A 6 -11.39 15.84 -12.29
CA LYS A 6 -11.36 14.83 -11.23
C LYS A 6 -10.05 15.00 -10.46
N ALA A 7 -10.15 15.13 -9.14
CA ALA A 7 -8.98 15.19 -8.28
C ALA A 7 -8.11 13.92 -8.48
N PRO A 8 -6.78 14.05 -8.49
CA PRO A 8 -5.89 12.90 -8.56
C PRO A 8 -6.01 12.05 -7.28
N GLU A 9 -5.66 10.76 -7.39
CA GLU A 9 -5.56 9.86 -6.24
C GLU A 9 -4.26 10.15 -5.46
N LEU A 10 -4.37 10.41 -4.16
CA LEU A 10 -3.20 10.52 -3.28
C LEU A 10 -2.74 9.13 -2.82
N LEU A 11 -1.69 8.62 -3.45
CA LEU A 11 -1.07 7.33 -3.15
C LEU A 11 0.21 7.51 -2.32
N LEU A 12 0.29 6.89 -1.13
CA LEU A 12 1.48 6.93 -0.27
C LEU A 12 2.11 5.55 -0.04
N PRO A 13 3.44 5.46 0.14
CA PRO A 13 4.09 4.21 0.57
C PRO A 13 3.76 3.86 2.02
N ALA A 14 3.55 2.58 2.31
CA ALA A 14 3.49 2.06 3.67
C ALA A 14 4.47 0.90 3.85
N GLY A 15 5.30 0.99 4.91
CA GLY A 15 6.22 -0.08 5.32
C GLY A 15 5.76 -0.86 6.54
N SER A 16 4.68 -0.42 7.20
CA SER A 16 4.05 -1.05 8.37
C SER A 16 2.58 -0.62 8.46
N LEU A 17 1.79 -1.29 9.32
CA LEU A 17 0.40 -0.92 9.57
C LEU A 17 0.27 0.48 10.17
N ASP A 18 1.18 0.89 11.07
CA ASP A 18 1.12 2.22 11.66
C ASP A 18 1.38 3.32 10.64
N LYS A 19 2.33 3.10 9.72
CA LYS A 19 2.57 4.01 8.60
C LYS A 19 1.38 4.06 7.64
N MET A 20 0.72 2.94 7.39
CA MET A 20 -0.52 2.89 6.61
C MET A 20 -1.64 3.71 7.25
N ARG A 21 -1.89 3.50 8.56
CA ARG A 21 -2.92 4.22 9.32
C ARG A 21 -2.65 5.72 9.29
N ALA A 22 -1.41 6.13 9.57
CA ALA A 22 -1.00 7.52 9.46
C ALA A 22 -1.25 8.08 8.04
N ALA A 23 -0.84 7.37 6.98
CA ALA A 23 -1.08 7.82 5.61
C ALA A 23 -2.57 8.12 5.35
N TYR A 24 -3.47 7.24 5.80
CA TYR A 24 -4.91 7.45 5.66
C TYR A 24 -5.44 8.57 6.57
N ASP A 25 -4.92 8.72 7.79
CA ASP A 25 -5.30 9.79 8.72
C ASP A 25 -4.93 11.18 8.16
N PHE A 26 -3.84 11.26 7.41
CA PHE A 26 -3.39 12.48 6.71
C PHE A 26 -3.93 12.61 5.28
N GLY A 27 -4.96 11.83 4.92
CA GLY A 27 -5.76 12.08 3.72
C GLY A 27 -5.37 11.27 2.49
N ALA A 28 -4.47 10.29 2.57
CA ALA A 28 -4.22 9.40 1.45
C ALA A 28 -5.50 8.68 1.02
N ASP A 29 -5.69 8.54 -0.29
CA ASP A 29 -6.77 7.74 -0.90
C ASP A 29 -6.40 6.27 -0.98
N ALA A 30 -5.10 6.02 -1.12
CA ALA A 30 -4.54 4.70 -1.24
C ALA A 30 -3.16 4.61 -0.58
N VAL A 31 -2.78 3.40 -0.18
CA VAL A 31 -1.37 3.09 0.07
C VAL A 31 -0.89 1.98 -0.83
N TYR A 32 0.43 1.88 -0.99
CA TYR A 32 1.05 0.66 -1.49
C TYR A 32 2.03 0.07 -0.47
N ALA A 33 2.02 -1.26 -0.36
CA ALA A 33 2.94 -2.03 0.47
C ALA A 33 3.65 -3.10 -0.37
N GLY A 34 4.88 -3.42 0.01
CA GLY A 34 5.64 -4.49 -0.62
C GLY A 34 5.05 -5.85 -0.29
N GLN A 35 4.87 -6.72 -1.29
CA GLN A 35 4.63 -8.13 -1.04
C GLN A 35 5.86 -8.74 -0.34
N PRO A 36 5.68 -9.60 0.68
CA PRO A 36 6.77 -10.34 1.29
C PRO A 36 7.58 -11.05 0.20
N ARG A 37 8.91 -11.07 0.36
CA ARG A 37 9.85 -11.67 -0.59
C ARG A 37 9.95 -10.99 -1.96
N TYR A 38 8.88 -10.39 -2.51
CA TYR A 38 8.81 -9.85 -3.88
C TYR A 38 8.89 -8.32 -3.97
N SER A 39 9.25 -7.65 -2.87
CA SER A 39 9.44 -6.20 -2.83
C SER A 39 10.91 -5.81 -2.99
N LEU A 40 11.17 -4.72 -3.74
CA LEU A 40 12.49 -4.05 -3.75
C LEU A 40 12.92 -3.54 -2.36
N ARG A 41 11.97 -3.37 -1.42
CA ARG A 41 12.22 -2.94 -0.04
C ARG A 41 12.04 -4.06 0.99
N ALA A 42 12.11 -5.33 0.58
CA ALA A 42 11.82 -6.48 1.44
C ALA A 42 12.63 -6.51 2.77
N ARG A 43 13.84 -5.92 2.81
CA ARG A 43 14.65 -5.86 4.04
C ARG A 43 14.07 -4.94 5.13
N ASN A 44 13.33 -3.91 4.73
CA ASN A 44 12.80 -2.87 5.61
C ASN A 44 11.26 -2.81 5.53
N ASN A 45 10.63 -3.98 5.35
CA ASN A 45 9.20 -4.11 5.20
C ASN A 45 8.63 -4.98 6.33
N GLU A 46 7.79 -4.39 7.18
CA GLU A 46 7.15 -5.08 8.29
C GLU A 46 5.88 -5.82 7.85
N PHE A 47 5.42 -5.61 6.62
CA PHE A 47 4.28 -6.32 6.06
C PHE A 47 4.64 -7.78 5.75
N LYS A 48 4.19 -8.70 6.62
CA LYS A 48 4.01 -10.13 6.28
C LYS A 48 2.58 -10.35 5.78
N LEU A 49 2.26 -11.58 5.37
CA LEU A 49 0.92 -11.91 4.82
C LEU A 49 -0.22 -11.52 5.77
N GLU A 50 -0.07 -11.77 7.08
CA GLU A 50 -1.09 -11.40 8.07
C GLU A 50 -1.28 -9.88 8.17
N GLN A 51 -0.20 -9.10 8.18
CA GLN A 51 -0.30 -7.63 8.18
C GLN A 51 -0.91 -7.11 6.87
N ILE A 52 -0.63 -7.74 5.72
CA ILE A 52 -1.27 -7.36 4.45
C ILE A 52 -2.77 -7.63 4.51
N ARG A 53 -3.17 -8.82 4.95
CA ARG A 53 -4.58 -9.18 5.11
C ARG A 53 -5.30 -8.19 6.02
N GLN A 54 -4.70 -7.88 7.17
CA GLN A 54 -5.22 -6.87 8.09
C GLN A 54 -5.29 -5.49 7.45
N GLY A 55 -4.23 -5.05 6.77
CA GLY A 55 -4.16 -3.75 6.10
C GLY A 55 -5.22 -3.58 5.02
N ILE A 56 -5.48 -4.62 4.23
CA ILE A 56 -6.56 -4.63 3.22
C ILE A 56 -7.93 -4.48 3.90
N SER A 57 -8.20 -5.24 4.96
CA SER A 57 -9.46 -5.12 5.70
C SER A 57 -9.65 -3.72 6.30
N GLU A 58 -8.62 -3.15 6.92
CA GLU A 58 -8.65 -1.80 7.49
C GLU A 58 -8.84 -0.72 6.41
N ALA A 59 -8.15 -0.84 5.27
CA ALA A 59 -8.29 0.08 4.13
C ALA A 59 -9.73 0.10 3.61
N HIS A 60 -10.30 -1.08 3.34
CA HIS A 60 -11.66 -1.20 2.83
C HIS A 60 -12.70 -0.70 3.83
N ALA A 61 -12.52 -0.97 5.13
CA ALA A 61 -13.38 -0.43 6.18
C ALA A 61 -13.39 1.10 6.22
N ARG A 62 -12.30 1.74 5.76
CA ARG A 62 -12.17 3.21 5.65
C ARG A 62 -12.57 3.76 4.27
N GLY A 63 -13.02 2.92 3.32
CA GLY A 63 -13.28 3.32 1.94
C GLY A 63 -12.02 3.73 1.17
N LYS A 64 -10.84 3.23 1.58
CA LYS A 64 -9.52 3.50 1.00
C LYS A 64 -8.99 2.26 0.28
N LYS A 65 -7.96 2.44 -0.56
CA LYS A 65 -7.35 1.34 -1.32
C LYS A 65 -6.02 0.89 -0.71
N PHE A 66 -5.74 -0.41 -0.84
CA PHE A 66 -4.46 -1.01 -0.48
C PHE A 66 -3.89 -1.74 -1.68
N PHE A 67 -2.78 -1.25 -2.22
CA PHE A 67 -2.08 -1.87 -3.35
C PHE A 67 -0.92 -2.74 -2.86
N VAL A 68 -0.86 -3.98 -3.33
CA VAL A 68 0.26 -4.89 -3.07
C VAL A 68 1.23 -4.79 -4.24
N THR A 69 2.50 -4.58 -3.95
CA THR A 69 3.55 -4.44 -4.98
C THR A 69 4.46 -5.66 -5.02
N SER A 70 4.54 -6.27 -6.20
CA SER A 70 5.49 -7.32 -6.57
C SER A 70 6.43 -6.71 -7.60
N ASN A 71 7.47 -6.04 -7.14
CA ASN A 71 8.25 -5.10 -7.96
C ASN A 71 9.75 -5.40 -8.02
N LEU A 72 10.20 -6.55 -7.53
CA LEU A 72 11.57 -7.01 -7.76
C LEU A 72 11.72 -7.80 -9.06
N ILE A 73 12.95 -7.89 -9.57
CA ILE A 73 13.32 -8.81 -10.64
C ILE A 73 13.58 -10.18 -10.03
N ALA A 74 12.67 -11.12 -10.27
CA ALA A 74 12.77 -12.47 -9.72
C ALA A 74 13.91 -13.23 -10.43
N HIS A 75 14.68 -13.98 -9.65
CA HIS A 75 15.70 -14.90 -10.16
C HIS A 75 15.15 -16.32 -10.04
N ASN A 76 15.30 -17.15 -11.07
CA ASN A 76 14.69 -18.48 -11.14
C ASN A 76 15.14 -19.44 -10.03
N ASP A 77 16.26 -19.14 -9.37
CA ASP A 77 16.83 -19.97 -8.28
C ASP A 77 16.15 -19.73 -6.92
N LYS A 78 15.04 -18.98 -6.89
CA LYS A 78 14.28 -18.67 -5.67
C LYS A 78 12.82 -19.06 -5.78
#